data_AF-A0A7R9YN80-F1
#
_entry.id   AF-A0A7R9YN80-F1
#
_cell.length_a   1.000
_cell.length_b   1.000
_cell.length_c   1.000
_cell.angle_alpha   90.00
_cell.angle_beta   90.00
_cell.angle_gamma   90.00
#
_symmetry.space_group_name_H-M   'P 1'
#
loop_
_entity.id
_entity.type
_entity.pdbx_description
1 polymer ?
#
loop_
_entity_poly.entity_id
_entity_poly.type
_entity_poly.pdbx_seq_one_letter_code
_entity_poly.pdbx_strand_id
1 'polypeptide(L)'
;MIESIAAIITRTVEDALRLIGKEQVAMKQLTTRKALLDAIDSIKGAVMIAYPMGLPPYDTVRQILDEKEDLAGSAAGLEVVDPENAATWWANKELQAGKLLSDFVGKNEKTKIVCKLQKKGSGAPQREPVISREEQQAMIAHYHQKQQEAKVLEANTEDDYANSAWANPKSLKNAFTGIGDVSWRPR
;
A
#
# COMPACT_ATOMS: atom_id res chain seq x y z
N MET A 1 8.70 24.64 -25.93
CA MET A 1 7.74 25.48 -25.16
C MET A 1 6.56 24.68 -24.62
N ILE A 2 5.94 23.76 -25.36
CA ILE A 2 4.84 22.93 -24.82
C ILE A 2 5.36 21.89 -23.81
N GLU A 3 6.50 21.24 -24.09
CA GLU A 3 7.13 20.27 -23.17
C GLU A 3 7.50 20.89 -21.81
N SER A 4 7.91 22.16 -21.79
CA SER A 4 8.23 22.87 -20.55
C SER A 4 6.98 23.20 -19.73
N ILE A 5 5.85 23.50 -20.38
CA ILE A 5 4.58 23.81 -19.69
C ILE A 5 3.96 22.54 -19.10
N ALA A 6 3.95 21.45 -19.87
CA ALA A 6 3.49 20.17 -19.37
C ALA A 6 4.28 19.75 -18.13
N ALA A 7 5.61 19.88 -18.16
CA ALA A 7 6.48 19.58 -17.03
C ALA A 7 6.20 20.44 -15.79
N ILE A 8 5.82 21.71 -15.96
CA ILE A 8 5.42 22.58 -14.84
C ILE A 8 4.17 22.00 -14.17
N ILE A 9 3.14 21.63 -14.94
CA ILE A 9 1.91 21.03 -14.39
C ILE A 9 2.25 19.73 -13.67
N THR A 10 3.02 18.83 -14.29
CA THR A 10 3.37 17.54 -13.68
C THR A 10 4.09 17.74 -12.35
N ARG A 11 5.06 18.65 -12.32
CA ARG A 11 5.80 18.97 -11.10
C ARG A 11 4.91 19.54 -10.00
N THR A 12 4.00 20.47 -10.33
CA THR A 12 3.08 21.03 -9.32
C THR A 12 2.14 19.97 -8.73
N VAL A 13 1.69 19.01 -9.55
CA VAL A 13 0.88 17.89 -9.07
C VAL A 13 1.71 16.93 -8.20
N GLU A 14 2.93 16.61 -8.60
CA GLU A 14 3.84 15.79 -7.78
C GLU A 14 4.13 16.43 -6.43
N ASP A 15 4.36 17.74 -6.38
CA ASP A 15 4.61 18.47 -5.14
C ASP A 15 3.37 18.45 -4.23
N ALA A 16 2.16 18.60 -4.80
CA ALA A 16 0.91 18.43 -4.05
C ALA A 16 0.72 17.00 -3.53
N LEU A 17 1.07 15.98 -4.32
CA LEU A 17 1.01 14.58 -3.90
C LEU A 17 2.02 14.28 -2.77
N ARG A 18 3.22 14.84 -2.82
CA ARG A 18 4.21 14.74 -1.74
C ARG A 18 3.72 15.36 -0.43
N LEU A 19 2.89 16.40 -0.50
CA LEU A 19 2.29 17.05 0.67
C LEU A 19 1.28 16.14 1.41
N ILE A 20 0.60 15.25 0.68
CA ILE A 20 -0.41 14.31 1.21
C ILE A 20 0.20 12.91 1.44
N GLY A 21 1.43 12.70 0.97
CA GLY A 21 2.12 11.40 1.02
C GLY A 21 2.36 10.88 2.44
N LYS A 22 2.39 9.54 2.57
CA LYS A 22 2.66 8.84 3.84
C LYS A 22 4.04 9.18 4.43
N GLU A 23 4.97 9.63 3.59
CA GLU A 23 6.33 10.04 3.98
C GLU A 23 6.34 11.26 4.90
N GLN A 24 5.41 12.21 4.72
CA GLN A 24 5.23 13.38 5.60
C GLN A 24 5.02 12.94 7.06
N VAL A 25 4.22 11.89 7.25
CA VAL A 25 3.94 11.31 8.58
C VAL A 25 5.21 10.69 9.18
N ALA A 26 6.05 10.03 8.37
CA ALA A 26 7.31 9.47 8.82
C ALA A 26 8.32 10.57 9.21
N MET A 27 8.34 11.67 8.46
CA MET A 27 9.16 12.86 8.74
C MET A 27 8.62 13.73 9.87
N LYS A 28 7.46 13.39 10.45
CA LYS A 28 6.76 14.17 11.50
C LYS A 28 6.49 15.62 11.08
N GLN A 29 6.26 15.85 9.79
CA GLN A 29 5.89 17.15 9.27
C GLN A 29 4.37 17.33 9.35
N LEU A 30 3.95 18.51 9.81
CA LEU A 30 2.54 18.84 9.97
C LEU A 30 1.96 19.35 8.65
N THR A 31 0.94 18.67 8.13
CA THR A 31 0.14 19.17 7.02
C THR A 31 -0.99 20.07 7.55
N THR A 32 -1.02 21.34 7.14
CA THR A 32 -2.04 22.31 7.55
C THR A 32 -3.05 22.54 6.44
N ARG A 33 -4.28 22.97 6.80
CA ARG A 33 -5.31 23.37 5.83
C ARG A 33 -4.79 24.43 4.86
N LYS A 34 -4.03 25.41 5.36
CA LYS A 34 -3.43 26.46 4.52
C LYS A 34 -2.50 25.87 3.47
N ALA A 35 -1.59 24.98 3.85
CA ALA A 35 -0.66 24.35 2.91
C ALA A 35 -1.39 23.56 1.81
N LEU A 36 -2.51 22.90 2.15
CA LEU A 36 -3.32 22.19 1.15
C LEU A 36 -3.99 23.16 0.16
N LEU A 37 -4.53 24.29 0.64
CA LEU A 37 -5.13 25.32 -0.21
C LEU A 37 -4.07 25.97 -1.12
N ASP A 38 -2.90 26.29 -0.57
CA ASP A 38 -1.78 26.87 -1.33
C ASP A 38 -1.31 25.91 -2.44
N ALA A 39 -1.34 24.60 -2.20
CA ALA A 39 -1.03 23.59 -3.21
C ALA A 39 -2.09 23.53 -4.32
N ILE A 40 -3.37 23.62 -3.98
CA ILE A 40 -4.46 23.71 -4.96
C ILE A 40 -4.32 24.98 -5.81
N ASP A 41 -4.01 26.12 -5.19
CA ASP A 41 -3.81 27.39 -5.89
C ASP A 41 -2.59 27.34 -6.82
N SER A 42 -1.54 26.62 -6.42
CA SER A 42 -0.37 26.37 -7.27
C SER A 42 -0.74 25.57 -8.52
N ILE A 43 -1.61 24.56 -8.39
CA ILE A 43 -2.14 23.79 -9.53
C ILE A 43 -3.00 24.70 -10.42
N LYS A 44 -3.88 25.53 -9.84
CA LYS A 44 -4.68 26.51 -10.59
C LYS A 44 -3.79 27.47 -11.38
N GLY A 45 -2.73 27.98 -10.75
CA GLY A 45 -1.73 28.83 -11.40
C GLY A 45 -1.03 28.14 -12.57
N ALA A 46 -0.61 26.88 -12.41
CA ALA A 46 0.02 26.10 -13.47
C ALA A 46 -0.93 25.89 -14.67
N VAL A 47 -2.21 25.62 -14.42
CA VAL A 47 -3.24 25.52 -15.47
C VAL A 47 -3.45 26.86 -16.16
N MET A 48 -3.47 27.97 -15.42
CA MET A 48 -3.60 29.32 -15.98
C MET A 48 -2.41 29.70 -16.87
N ILE A 49 -1.19 29.28 -16.52
CA ILE A 49 0.00 29.48 -17.37
C ILE A 49 -0.13 28.68 -18.67
N ALA A 50 -0.62 27.45 -18.59
CA ALA A 50 -0.81 26.59 -19.76
C ALA A 50 -1.95 27.07 -20.67
N TYR A 51 -3.00 27.63 -20.08
CA TYR A 51 -4.19 28.13 -20.76
C TYR A 51 -4.52 29.57 -20.33
N PRO A 52 -3.79 30.59 -20.84
CA PRO A 52 -3.97 31.98 -20.42
C PRO A 52 -5.36 32.55 -20.71
N MET A 53 -6.03 32.05 -21.74
CA MET A 53 -7.40 32.42 -22.12
C MET A 53 -8.47 31.64 -21.33
N GLY A 54 -8.03 30.78 -20.41
CA GLY A 54 -8.88 29.86 -19.65
C GLY A 54 -9.24 28.60 -20.44
N LEU A 55 -9.66 27.59 -19.70
CA LEU A 55 -10.24 26.37 -20.26
C LEU A 55 -11.72 26.58 -20.61
N PRO A 56 -12.28 25.84 -21.57
CA PRO A 56 -13.70 25.87 -21.86
C PRO A 56 -14.56 25.58 -20.61
N PRO A 57 -15.79 26.13 -20.49
CA PRO A 57 -16.66 25.90 -19.32
C PRO A 57 -17.05 24.44 -19.08
N TYR A 58 -17.06 23.64 -20.15
CA TYR A 58 -17.38 22.21 -20.11
C TYR A 58 -16.15 21.32 -19.87
N ASP A 59 -14.96 21.91 -19.76
CA ASP A 59 -13.74 21.16 -19.49
C ASP A 59 -13.74 20.64 -18.04
N THR A 60 -13.43 19.36 -17.87
CA THR A 60 -13.46 18.68 -16.56
C THR A 60 -12.44 19.27 -15.59
N VAL A 61 -11.25 19.65 -16.06
CA VAL A 61 -10.21 20.24 -15.21
C VAL A 61 -10.70 21.57 -14.64
N ARG A 62 -11.37 22.37 -15.47
CA ARG A 62 -11.98 23.63 -15.00
C ARG A 62 -13.09 23.39 -13.99
N GLN A 63 -13.97 22.44 -14.25
CA GLN A 63 -15.07 22.11 -13.34
C GLN A 63 -14.57 21.64 -11.97
N ILE A 64 -13.52 20.82 -11.95
CA ILE A 64 -12.88 20.36 -10.70
C ILE A 64 -12.26 21.54 -9.94
N LEU A 65 -11.46 22.39 -10.62
CA LEU A 65 -10.77 23.51 -9.97
C LEU A 65 -11.73 24.61 -9.48
N ASP A 66 -12.88 24.76 -10.14
CA ASP A 66 -13.94 25.71 -9.76
C ASP A 66 -14.95 25.10 -8.74
N GLU A 67 -14.73 23.86 -8.29
CA GLU A 67 -15.64 23.13 -7.37
C GLU A 67 -17.07 22.99 -7.91
N LYS A 68 -17.21 22.85 -9.24
CA LYS A 68 -18.48 22.72 -9.98
C LYS A 68 -18.65 21.38 -10.66
N GLU A 69 -17.84 20.40 -10.30
CA GLU A 69 -17.97 19.05 -10.84
C GLU A 69 -19.31 18.42 -10.41
N ASP A 70 -19.98 17.79 -11.36
CA ASP A 70 -21.14 16.95 -11.07
C ASP A 70 -20.68 15.50 -10.89
N LEU A 71 -20.65 15.06 -9.64
CA LEU A 71 -20.27 13.70 -9.29
C LEU A 71 -21.49 12.75 -9.21
N ALA A 72 -22.70 13.22 -9.49
CA ALA A 72 -23.92 12.42 -9.39
C ALA A 72 -23.85 11.18 -10.30
N GLY A 73 -24.10 10.01 -9.71
CA GLY A 73 -24.08 8.73 -10.44
C GLY A 73 -22.67 8.24 -10.85
N SER A 74 -21.61 8.97 -10.52
CA SER A 74 -20.23 8.54 -10.76
C SER A 74 -19.70 7.66 -9.63
N ALA A 75 -18.72 6.80 -9.93
CA ALA A 75 -18.01 6.04 -8.91
C ALA A 75 -17.22 6.95 -7.95
N ALA A 76 -16.66 8.05 -8.46
CA ALA A 76 -15.93 9.04 -7.66
C ALA A 76 -16.83 9.73 -6.61
N GLY A 77 -18.10 9.97 -6.94
CA GLY A 77 -19.08 10.52 -5.99
C GLY A 77 -19.39 9.60 -4.81
N LEU A 78 -19.05 8.30 -4.88
CA LEU A 78 -19.17 7.40 -3.72
C LEU A 78 -18.05 7.62 -2.71
N GLU A 79 -16.86 8.01 -3.17
CA GLU A 79 -15.66 8.24 -2.37
C GLU A 79 -15.64 9.63 -1.72
N VAL A 80 -16.27 10.61 -2.36
CA VAL A 80 -16.43 11.95 -1.78
C VAL A 80 -17.45 11.89 -0.65
N VAL A 81 -17.03 12.33 0.53
CA VAL A 81 -17.89 12.44 1.71
C VAL A 81 -17.96 13.90 2.09
N ASP A 82 -19.17 14.44 2.03
CA ASP A 82 -19.49 15.78 2.49
C ASP A 82 -19.11 15.93 3.98
N PRO A 83 -18.37 16.99 4.38
CA PRO A 83 -17.97 17.23 5.76
C PRO A 83 -19.11 17.13 6.78
N GLU A 84 -20.34 17.52 6.44
CA GLU A 84 -21.49 17.42 7.35
C GLU A 84 -21.98 15.98 7.56
N ASN A 85 -21.79 15.16 6.53
CA ASN A 85 -22.18 13.76 6.47
C ASN A 85 -20.98 12.81 6.72
N ALA A 86 -19.83 13.35 7.13
CA ALA A 86 -18.64 12.58 7.45
C ALA A 86 -18.60 12.17 8.93
N ALA A 87 -18.27 10.91 9.19
CA ALA A 87 -17.95 10.39 10.51
C ALA A 87 -16.50 9.86 10.50
N THR A 88 -15.71 10.31 11.47
CA THR A 88 -14.33 9.84 11.64
C THR A 88 -14.28 8.79 12.74
N TRP A 89 -13.62 7.67 12.49
CA TRP A 89 -13.57 6.54 13.42
C TRP A 89 -12.13 6.21 13.79
N TRP A 90 -11.91 5.98 15.09
CA TRP A 90 -10.65 5.49 15.63
C TRP A 90 -10.93 4.34 16.61
N ALA A 91 -10.28 3.19 16.40
CA ALA A 91 -10.40 2.02 17.29
C ALA A 91 -11.87 1.64 17.64
N ASN A 92 -12.74 1.58 16.64
CA ASN A 92 -14.19 1.33 16.78
C ASN A 92 -14.96 2.38 17.62
N LYS A 93 -14.38 3.56 17.85
CA LYS A 93 -15.05 4.71 18.45
C LYS A 93 -15.24 5.80 17.41
N GLU A 94 -16.44 6.33 17.31
CA GLU A 94 -16.73 7.51 16.50
C GLU A 94 -16.16 8.76 17.20
N LEU A 95 -15.32 9.51 16.49
CA LEU A 95 -14.79 10.79 16.91
C LEU A 95 -15.83 11.87 16.61
N GLN A 96 -16.67 12.15 17.61
CA GLN A 96 -17.74 13.13 17.49
C GLN A 96 -17.19 14.55 17.32
N ALA A 97 -17.74 15.29 16.36
CA ALA A 97 -17.41 16.70 16.15
C ALA A 97 -17.70 17.52 17.42
N GLY A 98 -16.81 18.47 17.73
CA GLY A 98 -16.92 19.34 18.90
C GLY A 98 -16.32 18.79 20.20
N LYS A 99 -15.97 17.49 20.26
CA LYS A 99 -15.20 16.91 21.37
C LYS A 99 -13.70 17.02 21.12
N LEU A 100 -12.92 17.04 22.20
CA LEU A 100 -11.47 17.03 22.10
C LEU A 100 -10.97 15.63 21.76
N LEU A 101 -9.91 15.55 20.96
CA LEU A 101 -9.28 14.26 20.62
C LEU A 101 -8.78 13.52 21.88
N SER A 102 -8.40 14.27 22.92
CA SER A 102 -7.98 13.74 24.21
C SER A 102 -9.06 12.94 24.93
N ASP A 103 -10.34 13.20 24.65
CA ASP A 103 -11.46 12.47 25.26
C ASP A 103 -11.56 11.04 24.72
N PHE A 104 -10.99 10.79 23.53
CA PHE A 104 -11.00 9.49 22.88
C PHE A 104 -9.68 8.74 23.06
N VAL A 105 -8.56 9.42 22.83
CA VAL A 105 -7.21 8.82 22.78
C VAL A 105 -6.45 8.96 24.11
N GLY A 106 -6.93 9.81 25.01
CA GLY A 106 -6.27 10.14 26.27
C GLY A 106 -5.26 11.29 26.13
N LYS A 107 -4.39 11.42 27.12
CA LYS A 107 -3.44 12.56 27.24
C LYS A 107 -2.03 12.28 26.70
N ASN A 108 -1.82 11.12 26.05
CA ASN A 108 -0.48 10.76 25.57
C ASN A 108 -0.19 11.41 24.21
N GLU A 109 0.73 12.38 24.22
CA GLU A 109 1.15 13.13 23.03
C GLU A 109 2.08 12.34 22.09
N LYS A 110 2.68 11.23 22.55
CA LYS A 110 3.56 10.38 21.73
C LYS A 110 2.80 9.23 21.06
N THR A 111 1.63 9.52 20.50
CA THR A 111 0.75 8.50 19.91
C THR A 111 0.51 8.75 18.43
N LYS A 112 0.69 7.71 17.60
CA LYS A 112 0.22 7.71 16.21
C LYS A 112 -1.20 7.17 16.16
N ILE A 113 -2.11 7.95 15.62
CA ILE A 113 -3.54 7.62 15.52
C ILE A 113 -3.85 7.38 14.05
N VAL A 114 -4.47 6.24 13.74
CA VAL A 114 -4.95 5.94 12.39
C VAL A 114 -6.48 5.97 12.44
N CYS A 115 -7.06 6.92 11.72
CA CYS A 115 -8.50 7.10 11.64
C CYS A 115 -9.02 6.65 10.27
N LYS A 116 -10.28 6.23 10.23
CA LYS A 116 -11.02 5.94 9.00
C LYS A 116 -12.16 6.93 8.84
N LEU A 117 -12.41 7.35 7.61
CA LEU A 117 -13.52 8.23 7.28
C LEU A 117 -14.66 7.39 6.68
N GLN A 118 -15.90 7.67 7.09
CA GLN A 118 -17.08 6.96 6.62
C GLN A 118 -18.29 7.89 6.55
N LYS A 119 -19.30 7.53 5.76
CA LYS A 119 -20.58 8.25 5.74
C LYS A 119 -21.31 8.06 7.07
N LYS A 120 -21.88 9.13 7.62
CA LYS A 120 -22.65 9.09 8.87
C LYS A 120 -23.80 8.10 8.75
N GLY A 121 -24.02 7.29 9.78
CA GLY A 121 -25.06 6.25 9.80
C GLY A 121 -24.67 4.91 9.18
N SER A 122 -23.51 4.79 8.50
CA SER A 122 -23.04 3.51 7.95
C SER A 122 -22.35 2.59 8.97
N GLY A 123 -22.39 2.95 10.25
CA GLY A 123 -21.84 2.16 11.35
C GLY A 123 -20.31 2.22 11.45
N ALA A 124 -19.76 1.38 12.33
CA ALA A 124 -18.31 1.29 12.52
C ALA A 124 -17.64 0.68 11.28
N PRO A 125 -16.46 1.18 10.87
CA PRO A 125 -15.76 0.66 9.71
C PRO A 125 -15.33 -0.78 9.94
N GLN A 126 -15.40 -1.57 8.86
CA GLN A 126 -14.95 -2.95 8.91
C GLN A 126 -13.46 -3.00 9.27
N ARG A 127 -13.12 -3.93 10.17
CA ARG A 127 -11.73 -4.24 10.48
C ARG A 127 -11.04 -4.75 9.23
N GLU A 128 -9.89 -4.17 8.92
CA GLU A 128 -9.02 -4.73 7.90
C GLU A 128 -8.53 -6.11 8.37
N PRO A 129 -8.38 -7.08 7.45
CA PRO A 129 -7.76 -8.35 7.78
C PRO A 129 -6.35 -8.09 8.33
N VAL A 130 -6.03 -8.75 9.43
CA VAL A 130 -4.76 -8.58 10.16
C VAL A 130 -3.56 -9.00 9.32
N ILE A 131 -3.80 -9.82 8.30
CA ILE A 131 -2.81 -10.38 7.40
C ILE A 131 -3.01 -9.75 6.03
N SER A 132 -1.96 -9.12 5.48
CA SER A 132 -1.98 -8.63 4.12
C SER A 132 -2.14 -9.78 3.12
N ARG A 133 -2.63 -9.51 1.91
CA ARG A 133 -2.80 -10.57 0.90
C ARG A 133 -1.47 -11.27 0.57
N GLU A 134 -0.37 -10.53 0.57
CA GLU A 134 0.97 -11.05 0.30
C GLU A 134 1.45 -11.96 1.43
N GLU A 135 1.29 -11.53 2.69
CA GLU A 135 1.61 -12.37 3.86
C GLU A 135 0.74 -13.62 3.93
N GLN A 136 -0.53 -13.51 3.53
CA GLN A 136 -1.44 -14.65 3.47
C GLN A 136 -0.99 -15.67 2.43
N GLN A 137 -0.54 -15.23 1.25
CA GLN A 137 0.02 -16.11 0.22
C GLN A 137 1.31 -16.78 0.68
N ALA A 138 2.23 -16.02 1.30
CA ALA A 138 3.47 -16.56 1.85
C ALA A 138 3.21 -17.60 2.95
N MET A 139 2.23 -17.32 3.82
CA MET A 139 1.79 -18.26 4.86
C MET A 139 1.24 -19.55 4.25
N ILE A 140 0.35 -19.46 3.25
CA ILE A 140 -0.21 -20.64 2.56
C ILE A 140 0.91 -21.44 1.89
N ALA A 141 1.83 -20.78 1.20
CA ALA A 141 2.96 -21.43 0.53
C ALA A 141 3.85 -22.20 1.52
N HIS A 142 4.18 -21.57 2.66
CA HIS A 142 4.97 -22.21 3.72
C HIS A 142 4.25 -23.42 4.34
N TYR A 143 2.93 -23.34 4.58
CA TYR A 143 2.16 -24.49 5.08
C TYR A 143 2.10 -25.62 4.05
N HIS A 144 1.99 -25.30 2.76
CA HIS A 144 1.96 -26.29 1.70
C HIS A 144 3.31 -27.00 1.54
N GLN A 145 4.41 -26.25 1.62
CA GLN A 145 5.76 -26.81 1.64
C GLN A 145 5.96 -27.74 2.85
N LYS A 146 5.56 -27.32 4.06
CA LYS A 146 5.64 -28.18 5.24
C LYS A 146 4.80 -29.45 5.13
N GLN A 147 3.63 -29.39 4.51
CA GLN A 147 2.82 -30.58 4.26
C GLN A 147 3.49 -31.52 3.25
N GLN A 148 4.15 -30.98 2.22
CA GLN A 148 4.90 -31.78 1.27
C GLN A 148 6.11 -32.43 1.93
N GLU A 149 6.88 -31.68 2.72
CA GLU A 149 8.02 -32.20 3.50
C GLU A 149 7.57 -33.29 4.49
N ALA A 150 6.46 -33.09 5.20
CA ALA A 150 5.90 -34.10 6.10
C ALA A 150 5.47 -35.36 5.34
N LYS A 151 4.81 -35.23 4.18
CA LYS A 151 4.45 -36.37 3.34
C LYS A 151 5.67 -37.11 2.80
N VAL A 152 6.72 -36.40 2.41
CA VAL A 152 8.00 -37.00 1.98
C VAL A 152 8.64 -37.74 3.15
N LEU A 153 8.62 -37.17 4.35
CA LEU A 153 9.15 -37.81 5.56
C LEU A 153 8.36 -39.07 5.94
N GLU A 154 7.02 -39.05 5.81
CA GLU A 154 6.17 -40.22 6.02
C GLU A 154 6.37 -41.31 4.96
N ALA A 155 6.66 -40.92 3.71
CA ALA A 155 6.89 -41.84 2.61
C ALA A 155 8.32 -42.42 2.58
N ASN A 156 9.28 -41.79 3.26
CA ASN A 156 10.64 -42.32 3.40
C ASN A 156 10.59 -43.66 4.16
N THR A 157 11.07 -44.72 3.53
CA THR A 157 11.18 -46.05 4.14
C THR A 157 12.58 -46.22 4.75
N GLU A 158 12.73 -47.02 5.81
CA GLU A 158 14.00 -47.16 6.59
C GLU A 158 15.23 -47.51 5.72
N ASP A 159 15.04 -48.06 4.53
CA ASP A 159 16.11 -48.43 3.58
C ASP A 159 16.64 -47.25 2.73
N ASP A 160 15.99 -46.07 2.75
CA ASP A 160 16.44 -44.90 1.96
C ASP A 160 17.81 -44.35 2.43
N TYR A 161 18.19 -44.60 3.68
CA TYR A 161 19.52 -44.28 4.20
C TYR A 161 20.64 -45.07 3.47
N ALA A 162 20.35 -46.26 2.94
CA ALA A 162 21.32 -47.10 2.22
C ALA A 162 21.78 -46.47 0.90
N ASN A 163 20.97 -45.59 0.30
CA ASN A 163 21.29 -44.85 -0.92
C ASN A 163 21.84 -43.43 -0.64
N SER A 164 22.01 -43.05 0.63
CA SER A 164 22.51 -41.74 1.00
C SER A 164 23.99 -41.56 0.64
N ALA A 165 24.40 -40.33 0.33
CA ALA A 165 25.80 -40.01 0.02
C ALA A 165 26.76 -40.34 1.18
N TRP A 166 26.28 -40.31 2.42
CA TRP A 166 27.01 -40.70 3.62
C TRP A 166 27.23 -42.23 3.70
N ALA A 167 26.27 -43.03 3.25
CA ALA A 167 26.39 -44.49 3.24
C ALA A 167 27.32 -45.02 2.13
N ASN A 168 27.84 -44.16 1.25
CA ASN A 168 28.75 -44.56 0.18
C ASN A 168 30.16 -44.88 0.74
N PRO A 169 30.59 -46.16 0.76
CA PRO A 169 31.89 -46.55 1.30
C PRO A 169 33.09 -46.05 0.47
N LYS A 170 32.85 -45.55 -0.75
CA LYS A 170 33.87 -44.98 -1.64
C LYS A 170 33.91 -43.45 -1.62
N SER A 171 33.05 -42.79 -0.85
CA SER A 171 32.93 -41.32 -0.80
C SER A 171 34.27 -40.62 -0.51
N LEU A 172 34.98 -41.08 0.53
CA LEU A 172 36.30 -40.57 0.92
C LEU A 172 37.36 -40.77 -0.17
N LYS A 173 37.36 -41.96 -0.81
CA LYS A 173 38.29 -42.26 -1.90
C LYS A 173 38.06 -41.33 -3.09
N ASN A 174 36.81 -41.17 -3.51
CA ASN A 174 36.43 -40.31 -4.63
C ASN A 174 36.78 -38.84 -4.35
N ALA A 175 36.59 -38.36 -3.12
CA ALA A 175 36.97 -37.01 -2.70
C ALA A 175 38.49 -36.79 -2.77
N PHE A 176 39.29 -37.80 -2.41
CA PHE A 176 40.76 -37.70 -2.41
C PHE A 176 41.37 -37.88 -3.81
N THR A 177 40.80 -38.75 -4.64
CA THR A 177 41.32 -39.03 -5.98
C THR A 177 40.70 -38.17 -7.08
N GLY A 178 39.64 -37.42 -6.79
CA GLY A 178 38.91 -36.58 -7.76
C GLY A 178 38.22 -37.35 -8.88
N ILE A 179 38.21 -38.68 -8.81
CA ILE A 179 37.67 -39.59 -9.82
C ILE A 179 36.46 -40.28 -9.19
N GLY A 180 35.28 -40.14 -9.81
CA GLY A 180 34.04 -40.81 -9.41
C GLY A 180 33.98 -42.28 -9.83
N ASP A 181 32.80 -42.90 -9.76
CA ASP A 181 32.64 -44.30 -10.17
C ASP A 181 32.95 -44.49 -11.68
N VAL A 182 34.01 -45.26 -11.96
CA VAL A 182 34.44 -45.60 -13.32
C VAL A 182 33.68 -46.84 -13.80
N SER A 183 32.79 -46.66 -14.78
CA SER A 183 32.13 -47.76 -15.50
C SER A 183 32.80 -47.97 -16.85
N TRP A 184 33.18 -49.20 -17.16
CA TRP A 184 33.77 -49.57 -18.45
C TRP A 184 32.73 -50.07 -19.48
N ARG A 185 31.43 -50.07 -19.12
CA ARG A 185 30.34 -50.37 -20.04
C ARG A 185 29.77 -49.07 -20.63
N PRO A 186 29.43 -49.03 -21.94
CA PRO A 186 28.63 -47.95 -22.51
C PRO A 186 27.28 -47.88 -21.77
N ARG A 187 26.79 -46.67 -21.49
CA ARG A 187 25.41 -46.47 -21.03
C ARG A 187 24.43 -46.62 -22.18
#